data_AF-T1FXW0-F1
#
_entry.id   AF-T1FXW0-F1
#
_cell.length_a   1.000
_cell.length_b   1.000
_cell.length_c   1.000
_cell.angle_alpha   90.00
_cell.angle_beta   90.00
_cell.angle_gamma   90.00
#
_symmetry.space_group_name_H-M   'P 1'
#
loop_
_entity.id
_entity.type
_entity.pdbx_description
1 polymer ?
#
loop_
_entity_poly.entity_id
_entity_poly.type
_entity_poly.pdbx_seq_one_letter_code
_entity_poly.pdbx_strand_id
1 'polypeptide(L)'
;WTDVTRLEVENTVSPNDTNIKILFASGDHGDGFPFDGRSNGNVGKTLAHSFYPQDGRIHFDEDEEWTDESYEGTTNLLLKSMSTCHNLLRVATHEIGHVLGLNHSSKENDVMYAIYSPYDPNFNLTANDILRIQQLYGQ
;
A
#
# COMPACT_ATOMS: atom_id res chain seq x y z
N TRP A 1 5.44 9.23 4.20
CA TRP A 1 6.33 9.74 3.14
C TRP A 1 6.64 11.23 3.29
N THR A 2 5.64 12.08 3.53
CA THR A 2 5.82 13.52 3.81
C THR A 2 6.75 13.79 5.00
N ASP A 3 6.72 12.95 6.05
CA ASP A 3 7.59 13.11 7.24
C ASP A 3 9.10 13.06 6.94
N VAL A 4 9.48 12.55 5.76
CA VAL A 4 10.89 12.34 5.38
C VAL A 4 11.23 12.99 4.04
N THR A 5 10.35 13.83 3.49
CA THR A 5 10.54 14.52 2.21
C THR A 5 9.99 15.94 2.26
N ARG A 6 10.23 16.74 1.22
CA ARG A 6 9.61 18.08 1.03
C ARG A 6 8.21 18.06 0.43
N LEU A 7 7.61 16.88 0.30
CA LEU A 7 6.30 16.74 -0.30
C LEU A 7 5.24 17.29 0.64
N GLU A 8 4.28 18.01 0.07
CA GLU A 8 3.06 18.45 0.74
C GLU A 8 1.89 17.69 0.15
N VAL A 9 0.90 17.36 1.00
CA VAL A 9 -0.29 16.62 0.60
C VAL A 9 -1.51 17.40 1.04
N GLU A 10 -2.42 17.62 0.10
CA GLU A 10 -3.71 18.24 0.35
C GLU A 10 -4.81 17.33 -0.21
N ASN A 11 -5.87 17.13 0.57
CA ASN A 11 -7.03 16.39 0.11
C ASN A 11 -7.93 17.31 -0.73
N THR A 12 -8.41 16.80 -1.86
CA THR A 12 -9.37 17.49 -2.71
C THR A 12 -10.54 16.58 -3.05
N VAL A 13 -11.69 17.20 -3.32
CA VAL A 13 -12.91 16.50 -3.76
C VAL A 13 -13.08 16.54 -5.28
N SER A 14 -12.14 17.16 -6.02
CA SER A 14 -12.17 17.27 -7.48
C SER A 14 -11.24 16.24 -8.11
N PRO A 15 -11.76 15.12 -8.67
CA PRO A 15 -10.93 14.08 -9.27
C PRO A 15 -10.10 14.57 -10.47
N ASN A 16 -10.51 15.68 -11.09
CA ASN A 16 -9.82 16.28 -12.23
C ASN A 16 -8.61 17.13 -11.83
N ASP A 17 -8.48 17.45 -10.54
CA ASP A 17 -7.43 18.30 -9.99
C ASP A 17 -6.69 17.57 -8.85
N THR A 18 -6.44 16.26 -9.04
CA THR A 18 -5.75 15.43 -8.06
C THR A 18 -4.59 14.68 -8.71
N ASN A 19 -3.44 14.68 -8.06
CA ASN A 19 -2.27 13.93 -8.52
C ASN A 19 -2.31 12.45 -8.15
N ILE A 20 -3.01 12.10 -7.06
CA ILE A 20 -3.14 10.72 -6.58
C ILE A 20 -4.62 10.36 -6.46
N LYS A 21 -5.04 9.27 -7.11
CA LYS A 21 -6.45 8.82 -7.13
C LYS A 21 -6.53 7.44 -6.52
N ILE A 22 -7.35 7.27 -5.49
CA ILE A 22 -7.53 6.00 -4.81
C ILE A 22 -8.88 5.40 -5.21
N LEU A 23 -8.85 4.13 -5.62
CA LEU A 23 -10.04 3.34 -5.93
C LEU A 23 -9.96 2.00 -5.18
N PHE A 24 -11.10 1.52 -4.72
CA PHE A 24 -11.28 0.13 -4.34
C PHE A 24 -12.19 -0.52 -5.38
N ALA A 25 -11.78 -1.67 -5.91
CA ALA A 25 -12.54 -2.39 -6.93
C ALA A 25 -12.25 -3.89 -6.88
N SER A 26 -13.17 -4.69 -7.41
CA SER A 26 -13.01 -6.14 -7.54
C SER A 26 -12.87 -6.54 -9.01
N GLY A 27 -12.08 -7.57 -9.30
CA GLY A 27 -11.98 -8.15 -10.65
C GLY A 27 -11.61 -7.14 -11.73
N ASP A 28 -12.24 -7.23 -12.91
CA ASP A 28 -12.06 -6.24 -13.99
C ASP A 28 -12.73 -4.91 -13.63
N HIS A 29 -11.90 -3.86 -13.59
CA HIS A 29 -12.29 -2.49 -13.26
C HIS A 29 -11.83 -1.47 -14.30
N GLY A 30 -11.61 -1.92 -15.54
CA GLY A 30 -11.51 -1.04 -16.71
C GLY A 30 -10.14 -0.42 -16.98
N ASP A 31 -9.09 -0.87 -16.29
CA ASP A 31 -7.70 -0.42 -16.51
C ASP A 31 -6.80 -1.46 -17.20
N GLY A 32 -7.33 -2.65 -17.48
CA GLY A 32 -6.60 -3.77 -18.10
C GLY A 32 -5.82 -4.65 -17.14
N PHE A 33 -5.88 -4.40 -15.83
CA PHE A 33 -5.22 -5.17 -14.78
C PHE A 33 -6.26 -5.68 -13.76
N PRO A 34 -7.07 -6.69 -14.12
CA PRO A 34 -8.10 -7.20 -13.22
C PRO A 34 -7.49 -7.80 -11.95
N PHE A 35 -8.14 -7.57 -10.80
CA PHE A 35 -7.79 -8.26 -9.56
C PHE A 35 -8.19 -9.74 -9.59
N ASP A 36 -7.54 -10.55 -8.77
CA ASP A 36 -7.68 -12.01 -8.73
C ASP A 36 -8.51 -12.51 -7.54
N GLY A 37 -9.19 -11.58 -6.86
CA GLY A 37 -10.14 -11.77 -5.78
C GLY A 37 -9.48 -12.25 -4.49
N ARG A 38 -10.26 -12.41 -3.42
CA ARG A 38 -9.77 -12.66 -2.05
C ARG A 38 -8.62 -13.67 -1.93
N SER A 39 -7.54 -13.30 -1.26
CA SER A 39 -6.37 -14.15 -1.04
C SER A 39 -6.67 -15.35 -0.14
N ASN A 40 -7.58 -15.18 0.82
CA ASN A 40 -7.82 -16.14 1.90
C ASN A 40 -6.50 -16.59 2.58
N GLY A 41 -5.52 -15.68 2.65
CA GLY A 41 -4.21 -15.91 3.23
C GLY A 41 -3.22 -16.69 2.36
N ASN A 42 -3.52 -16.86 1.07
CA ASN A 42 -2.57 -17.40 0.11
C ASN A 42 -1.64 -16.29 -0.41
N VAL A 43 -0.35 -16.61 -0.54
CA VAL A 43 0.62 -15.73 -1.19
C VAL A 43 0.43 -15.74 -2.72
N GLY A 44 0.82 -14.64 -3.37
CA GLY A 44 0.84 -14.55 -4.84
C GLY A 44 -0.40 -13.92 -5.47
N LYS A 45 -1.35 -13.45 -4.64
CA LYS A 45 -2.48 -12.64 -5.08
C LYS A 45 -2.15 -11.15 -5.13
N THR A 46 -2.86 -10.40 -5.96
CA THR A 46 -2.65 -8.96 -6.12
C THR A 46 -3.52 -8.20 -5.13
N LEU A 47 -2.91 -7.71 -4.05
CA LEU A 47 -3.62 -6.93 -3.02
C LEU A 47 -3.99 -5.52 -3.50
N ALA A 48 -3.11 -4.92 -4.28
CA ALA A 48 -3.25 -3.59 -4.82
C ALA A 48 -2.30 -3.44 -6.02
N HIS A 49 -2.54 -2.40 -6.81
CA HIS A 49 -1.56 -1.93 -7.79
C HIS A 49 -1.64 -0.42 -7.95
N SER A 50 -0.58 0.14 -8.50
CA SER A 50 -0.44 1.57 -8.69
C SER A 50 0.21 1.90 -10.02
N PHE A 51 -0.10 3.10 -10.50
CA PHE A 51 0.43 3.64 -11.74
C PHE A 51 1.40 4.77 -11.40
N TYR A 52 2.62 4.64 -11.91
CA TYR A 52 3.74 5.57 -11.71
C TYR A 52 3.36 7.05 -11.86
N PRO A 53 4.18 7.98 -11.32
CA PRO A 53 3.77 9.35 -10.96
C PRO A 53 2.97 10.17 -11.98
N GLN A 54 3.10 9.91 -13.28
CA GLN A 54 2.37 10.65 -14.31
C GLN A 54 0.87 10.33 -14.34
N ASP A 55 0.48 9.14 -13.88
CA ASP A 55 -0.91 8.68 -13.82
C ASP A 55 -1.47 8.83 -12.40
N GLY A 56 -0.75 8.28 -11.40
CA GLY A 56 -1.04 8.47 -9.99
C GLY A 56 -2.26 7.73 -9.44
N ARG A 57 -2.86 6.83 -10.22
CA ARG A 57 -3.89 5.91 -9.71
C ARG A 57 -3.31 4.85 -8.77
N ILE A 58 -4.02 4.57 -7.70
CA ILE A 58 -3.81 3.45 -6.77
C ILE A 58 -5.12 2.71 -6.66
N HIS A 59 -5.12 1.41 -6.95
CA HIS A 59 -6.28 0.56 -6.83
C HIS A 59 -6.01 -0.51 -5.77
N PHE A 60 -6.97 -0.74 -4.89
CA PHE A 60 -6.96 -1.81 -3.89
C PHE A 60 -7.99 -2.87 -4.26
N ASP A 61 -7.64 -4.15 -4.11
CA ASP A 61 -8.60 -5.25 -4.33
C ASP A 61 -9.66 -5.24 -3.22
N GLU A 62 -10.90 -4.89 -3.57
CA GLU A 62 -12.05 -4.82 -2.66
C GLU A 62 -12.48 -6.21 -2.16
N ASP A 63 -12.05 -7.30 -2.82
CA ASP A 63 -12.35 -8.66 -2.35
C ASP A 63 -11.48 -9.06 -1.13
N GLU A 64 -10.39 -8.33 -0.86
CA GLU A 64 -9.51 -8.57 0.28
C GLU A 64 -10.10 -8.08 1.61
N GLU A 65 -9.65 -8.69 2.71
CA GLU A 65 -10.03 -8.24 4.05
C GLU A 65 -9.06 -7.18 4.57
N TRP A 66 -9.45 -5.91 4.48
CA TRP A 66 -8.64 -4.77 4.91
C TRP A 66 -8.79 -4.47 6.41
N THR A 67 -7.67 -4.19 7.06
CA THR A 67 -7.61 -3.80 8.48
C THR A 67 -6.70 -2.59 8.67
N ASP A 68 -6.93 -1.82 9.72
CA ASP A 68 -6.10 -0.66 10.13
C ASP A 68 -5.13 -1.01 11.26
N GLU A 69 -4.92 -2.30 11.53
CA GLU A 69 -4.15 -2.82 12.66
C GLU A 69 -4.66 -2.41 14.06
N SER A 70 -5.89 -1.87 14.20
CA SER A 70 -6.54 -1.71 15.50
C SER A 70 -6.99 -3.08 16.06
N TYR A 71 -6.02 -3.96 16.35
CA TYR A 71 -6.23 -5.10 17.24
C TYR A 71 -6.32 -4.65 18.71
N GLU A 72 -6.13 -3.36 19.00
CA GLU A 72 -6.43 -2.74 20.29
C GLU A 72 -7.93 -2.86 20.61
N GLY A 73 -8.29 -3.96 21.27
CA GLY A 73 -9.66 -4.24 21.72
C GLY A 73 -10.10 -5.68 21.54
N THR A 74 -9.41 -6.47 20.71
CA THR A 74 -9.75 -7.90 20.55
C THR A 74 -8.90 -8.79 21.45
N THR A 75 -9.56 -9.51 22.36
CA THR A 75 -8.95 -10.58 23.17
C THR A 75 -8.85 -11.89 22.38
N ASN A 76 -9.31 -11.92 21.13
CA ASN A 76 -9.39 -13.12 20.32
C ASN A 76 -8.09 -13.34 19.54
N LEU A 77 -7.20 -14.17 20.12
CA LEU A 77 -5.94 -14.60 19.51
C LEU A 77 -6.12 -15.33 18.16
N LEU A 78 -7.31 -15.85 17.84
CA LEU A 78 -7.60 -16.46 16.54
C LEU A 78 -7.78 -15.42 15.44
N LEU A 79 -8.37 -14.26 15.75
CA LEU A 79 -8.48 -13.14 14.79
C LEU A 79 -7.11 -12.50 14.53
N LYS A 80 -6.26 -12.45 15.55
CA LYS A 80 -4.85 -12.05 15.41
C LYS A 80 -4.00 -13.05 14.61
N SER A 81 -4.47 -14.29 14.47
CA SER A 81 -3.84 -15.39 13.72
C SER A 81 -4.50 -15.66 12.38
N MET A 82 -5.58 -14.96 12.01
CA MET A 82 -6.18 -15.12 10.69
C MET A 82 -5.27 -14.44 9.67
N SER A 83 -4.44 -15.26 9.02
CA SER A 83 -3.53 -14.90 7.93
C SER A 83 -4.24 -14.36 6.68
N THR A 84 -5.54 -14.07 6.77
CA THR A 84 -6.42 -13.69 5.66
C THR A 84 -6.63 -12.18 5.56
N CYS A 85 -6.29 -11.43 6.60
CA CYS A 85 -6.46 -9.98 6.64
C CYS A 85 -5.15 -9.27 6.26
N HIS A 86 -5.28 -8.13 5.56
CA HIS A 86 -4.16 -7.30 5.14
C HIS A 86 -4.24 -5.93 5.81
N ASN A 87 -3.11 -5.45 6.30
CA ASN A 87 -2.98 -4.11 6.84
C ASN A 87 -3.02 -3.08 5.69
N LEU A 88 -4.09 -2.28 5.65
CA LEU A 88 -4.31 -1.24 4.65
C LEU A 88 -3.24 -0.14 4.71
N LEU A 89 -2.82 0.29 5.90
CA LEU A 89 -1.75 1.29 6.05
C LEU A 89 -0.45 0.79 5.41
N ARG A 90 -0.11 -0.48 5.62
CA ARG A 90 1.11 -1.08 5.05
C ARG A 90 1.06 -1.14 3.54
N VAL A 91 -0.02 -1.68 2.97
CA VAL A 91 -0.19 -1.78 1.52
C VAL A 91 -0.30 -0.39 0.89
N ALA A 92 -1.07 0.52 1.47
CA ALA A 92 -1.17 1.90 0.97
C ALA A 92 0.18 2.62 1.00
N THR A 93 1.00 2.42 2.03
CA THR A 93 2.35 3.01 2.08
C THR A 93 3.23 2.50 0.95
N HIS A 94 3.14 1.20 0.62
CA HIS A 94 3.82 0.58 -0.52
C HIS A 94 3.37 1.19 -1.84
N GLU A 95 2.05 1.23 -2.10
CA GLU A 95 1.51 1.75 -3.36
C GLU A 95 1.75 3.24 -3.54
N ILE A 96 1.69 4.04 -2.46
CA ILE A 96 2.06 5.45 -2.53
C ILE A 96 3.55 5.58 -2.89
N GLY A 97 4.41 4.68 -2.41
CA GLY A 97 5.82 4.66 -2.81
C GLY A 97 5.99 4.52 -4.33
N HIS A 98 5.20 3.66 -4.98
CA HIS A 98 5.17 3.53 -6.44
C HIS A 98 4.64 4.78 -7.15
N VAL A 99 3.56 5.39 -6.64
CA VAL A 99 3.05 6.66 -7.18
C VAL A 99 4.06 7.80 -7.02
N LEU A 100 4.93 7.72 -6.01
CA LEU A 100 6.07 8.62 -5.83
C LEU A 100 7.33 8.17 -6.62
N GLY A 101 7.24 7.13 -7.45
CA GLY A 101 8.31 6.73 -8.36
C GLY A 101 9.34 5.77 -7.78
N LEU A 102 9.10 5.19 -6.59
CA LEU A 102 9.93 4.10 -6.09
C LEU A 102 9.59 2.79 -6.81
N ASN A 103 10.62 2.07 -7.25
CA ASN A 103 10.48 0.67 -7.65
C ASN A 103 10.52 -0.26 -6.42
N HIS A 104 10.20 -1.54 -6.61
CA HIS A 104 10.39 -2.54 -5.56
C HIS A 104 11.82 -2.52 -4.98
N SER A 105 11.93 -2.77 -3.68
CA SER A 105 13.19 -3.05 -3.00
C SER A 105 13.54 -4.54 -3.09
N SER A 106 14.83 -4.86 -3.03
CA SER A 106 15.32 -6.23 -2.84
C SER A 106 15.49 -6.60 -1.37
N LYS A 107 15.20 -5.69 -0.42
CA LYS A 107 15.34 -5.92 1.02
C LYS A 107 13.98 -6.27 1.62
N GLU A 108 13.86 -7.44 2.22
CA GLU A 108 12.57 -7.98 2.72
C GLU A 108 11.90 -7.13 3.80
N ASN A 109 12.70 -6.34 4.53
CA ASN A 109 12.22 -5.48 5.60
C ASN A 109 11.79 -4.09 5.13
N ASP A 110 12.05 -3.73 3.87
CA ASP A 110 11.62 -2.45 3.32
C ASP A 110 10.12 -2.45 3.03
N VAL A 111 9.46 -1.29 3.16
CA VAL A 111 8.05 -1.18 2.78
C VAL A 111 7.86 -1.48 1.31
N MET A 112 8.84 -1.13 0.46
CA MET A 112 8.81 -1.37 -0.98
C MET A 112 9.19 -2.81 -1.38
N TYR A 113 9.33 -3.76 -0.44
CA TYR A 113 9.52 -5.17 -0.82
C TYR A 113 8.25 -5.73 -1.48
N ALA A 114 8.41 -6.42 -2.61
CA ALA A 114 7.30 -6.84 -3.47
C ALA A 114 6.36 -7.88 -2.83
N ILE A 115 6.84 -8.62 -1.83
CA ILE A 115 6.07 -9.69 -1.19
C ILE A 115 5.53 -9.16 0.13
N TYR A 116 4.20 -9.13 0.26
CA TYR A 116 3.51 -8.70 1.46
C TYR A 116 3.87 -9.61 2.66
N SER A 117 4.07 -8.99 3.82
CA SER A 117 4.28 -9.68 5.10
C SER A 117 3.20 -9.24 6.11
N PRO A 118 2.46 -10.19 6.72
CA PRO A 118 1.15 -9.93 7.31
C PRO A 118 1.11 -9.24 8.67
N TYR A 119 2.21 -9.16 9.41
CA TYR A 119 2.19 -8.50 10.72
C TYR A 119 3.55 -7.90 11.06
N ASP A 120 3.58 -6.59 11.28
CA ASP A 120 4.71 -5.90 11.89
C ASP A 120 4.18 -4.83 12.86
N PRO A 121 4.19 -5.08 14.18
CA PRO A 121 3.70 -4.12 15.16
C PRO A 121 4.56 -2.86 15.26
N ASN A 122 5.72 -2.84 14.58
CA ASN A 122 6.62 -1.70 14.51
C ASN A 122 6.72 -1.17 13.09
N PHE A 123 5.70 -1.39 12.25
CA PHE A 123 5.69 -0.96 10.85
C PHE A 123 6.12 0.51 10.71
N ASN A 124 7.27 0.71 10.07
CA ASN A 124 7.88 2.01 9.83
C ASN A 124 8.71 1.96 8.54
N LEU A 125 8.96 3.13 7.94
CA LEU A 125 9.89 3.25 6.83
C LEU A 125 11.29 2.85 7.28
N THR A 126 11.98 2.00 6.52
CA THR A 126 13.37 1.69 6.81
C THR A 126 14.29 2.84 6.41
N ALA A 127 15.53 2.82 6.88
CA ALA A 127 16.55 3.75 6.42
C ALA A 127 16.76 3.67 4.88
N ASN A 128 16.52 2.51 4.27
CA ASN A 128 16.64 2.36 2.82
C ASN A 128 15.46 2.99 2.09
N ASP A 129 14.24 2.83 2.59
CA ASP A 129 13.05 3.49 2.07
C ASP A 129 13.22 5.02 2.10
N ILE A 130 13.67 5.55 3.24
CA ILE A 130 13.93 6.98 3.45
C ILE A 130 15.00 7.50 2.49
N LEU A 131 16.14 6.81 2.40
CA LEU A 131 17.22 7.22 1.50
C LEU A 131 16.74 7.28 0.05
N ARG A 132 15.99 6.26 -0.40
CA ARG A 132 15.54 6.16 -1.80
C ARG A 132 14.50 7.22 -2.15
N ILE A 133 13.56 7.53 -1.25
CA ILE A 133 12.58 8.59 -1.53
C ILE A 133 13.24 9.98 -1.50
N GLN A 134 14.21 10.21 -0.62
CA GLN A 134 14.96 11.46 -0.56
C GLN A 134 15.85 11.68 -1.79
N GLN A 135 16.30 10.63 -2.46
CA GLN A 135 16.99 10.77 -3.75
C GLN A 135 16.10 11.36 -4.85
N LEU A 136 14.77 11.18 -4.74
CA LEU A 136 13.80 11.72 -5.70
C LEU A 136 13.33 13.12 -5.32
N TYR A 137 13.06 13.37 -4.03
CA TYR A 137 12.36 14.59 -3.58
C TYR A 137 13.13 15.44 -2.57
N GLY A 138 14.33 15.02 -2.16
CA GLY A 138 15.06 15.65 -1.08
C GLY A 138 14.41 15.46 0.29
N GLN A 139 15.03 16.05 1.32
CA GLN A 139 14.51 16.13 2.68
C GLN A 139 13.86 17.47 2.92
#